data_AF-A0A351IXX2-F1
#
_entry.id   AF-A0A351IXX2-F1
#
_cell.length_a   1.000
_cell.length_b   1.000
_cell.length_c   1.000
_cell.angle_alpha   90.00
_cell.angle_beta   90.00
_cell.angle_gamma   90.00
#
_symmetry.space_group_name_H-M   'P 1'
#
loop_
_entity.id
_entity.type
_entity.pdbx_description
1 polymer ?
#
loop_
_entity_poly.entity_id
_entity_poly.type
_entity_poly.pdbx_seq_one_letter_code
_entity_poly.pdbx_strand_id
1 'polypeptide(L)' 'TTGFPKAILHSHKALMSSCRTELHHHGQKHDDVFLCIPPLYHTGAKMHWFGSLLSGSRAVLLRGVKPEWVLQT' A
#
# COMPACT_ATOMS: atom_id res chain seq x y z
N THR A 1 -15.26 -14.54 -9.90
CA THR A 1 -16.01 -13.26 -9.82
C THR A 1 -17.48 -13.56 -9.73
N THR A 2 -18.30 -12.70 -9.13
CA THR A 2 -19.75 -12.94 -8.96
C THR A 2 -20.55 -11.72 -9.40
N GLY A 3 -21.57 -11.93 -10.23
CA GLY A 3 -22.59 -10.94 -10.58
C GLY A 3 -22.09 -9.66 -11.27
N PHE A 4 -22.85 -8.57 -11.09
CA PHE A 4 -22.59 -7.26 -11.67
C PHE A 4 -21.46 -6.52 -10.94
N PRO A 5 -20.50 -5.89 -11.66
CA PRO A 5 -19.42 -5.12 -11.05
C PRO A 5 -19.95 -3.94 -10.20
N LYS A 6 -19.41 -3.80 -8.99
CA LYS A 6 -19.79 -2.74 -8.06
C LYS A 6 -18.61 -1.81 -7.85
N ALA A 7 -18.81 -0.52 -8.12
CA ALA A 7 -17.83 0.50 -7.77
C ALA A 7 -17.82 0.70 -6.25
N ILE A 8 -16.63 0.74 -5.64
CA ILE A 8 -16.46 1.07 -4.22
C ILE A 8 -15.91 2.49 -4.14
N LEU A 9 -16.71 3.40 -3.57
CA LEU A 9 -16.31 4.79 -3.36
C LEU A 9 -15.70 4.97 -1.97
N HIS A 10 -14.50 5.54 -1.91
CA HIS A 10 -13.85 5.91 -0.66
C HIS A 10 -13.71 7.43 -0.54
N SER A 11 -14.11 7.98 0.60
CA SER A 11 -13.82 9.38 0.94
C SER A 11 -12.39 9.52 1.48
N HIS A 12 -11.84 10.74 1.45
CA HIS A 12 -10.54 11.03 2.08
C HIS A 12 -10.51 10.59 3.55
N LYS A 13 -11.60 10.79 4.31
CA LYS A 13 -11.69 10.37 5.71
C LYS A 13 -11.54 8.85 5.86
N ALA A 14 -12.16 8.06 4.98
CA ALA A 14 -12.00 6.61 5.00
C ALA A 14 -10.56 6.19 4.70
N LEU A 15 -9.91 6.83 3.73
CA LEU A 15 -8.50 6.58 3.42
C LEU A 15 -7.57 6.94 4.60
N MET A 16 -7.80 8.08 5.26
CA MET A 16 -7.05 8.48 6.45
C MET A 16 -7.21 7.50 7.62
N SER A 17 -8.38 6.87 7.77
CA SER A 17 -8.57 5.80 8.75
C SER A 17 -7.67 4.62 8.45
N SER A 18 -7.60 4.18 7.19
CA SER A 18 -6.70 3.11 6.75
C SER A 18 -5.23 3.48 7.01
N CYS A 19 -4.80 4.72 6.72
CA CYS A 19 -3.45 5.16 7.04
C CYS A 19 -3.10 5.01 8.52
N ARG A 20 -4.01 5.41 9.42
CA ARG A 20 -3.79 5.29 10.88
C ARG A 20 -3.75 3.83 11.30
N THR A 21 -4.68 3.00 10.81
CA THR A 21 -4.71 1.57 11.11
C THR A 21 -3.41 0.88 10.69
N GLU A 22 -2.94 1.10 9.46
CA GLU A 22 -1.70 0.49 8.98
C GLU A 22 -0.49 0.98 9.79
N LEU A 23 -0.39 2.31 10.03
CA LEU A 23 0.67 2.90 10.86
C LEU A 23 0.77 2.26 12.24
N HIS A 24 -0.37 2.11 12.93
CA HIS A 24 -0.40 1.55 14.27
C HIS A 24 -0.17 0.03 14.30
N HIS A 25 -0.70 -0.71 13.33
CA HIS A 25 -0.56 -2.17 13.30
C HIS A 25 0.84 -2.62 12.89
N HIS A 26 1.47 -1.93 11.95
CA HIS A 26 2.81 -2.27 11.45
C HIS A 26 3.92 -1.49 12.15
N GLY A 27 3.58 -0.46 12.94
CA GLY A 27 4.54 0.35 13.68
C GLY A 27 5.52 1.10 12.77
N GLN A 28 5.09 1.47 11.55
CA GLN A 28 6.00 2.10 10.60
C GLN A 28 6.56 3.42 11.14
N LYS A 29 7.82 3.68 10.80
CA LYS A 29 8.58 4.87 11.16
C LYS A 29 9.08 5.58 9.91
N HIS A 30 9.53 6.82 10.09
CA HIS A 30 10.01 7.66 8.99
C HIS A 30 11.22 7.04 8.24
N ASP A 31 12.05 6.27 8.94
CA ASP A 31 13.24 5.60 8.40
C ASP A 31 12.94 4.29 7.65
N ASP A 32 11.71 3.79 7.71
CA ASP A 32 11.33 2.58 6.98
C ASP A 32 11.28 2.79 5.47
N VAL A 33 11.48 1.68 4.74
CA VAL A 33 11.34 1.63 3.28
C VAL A 33 10.29 0.59 2.91
N PHE A 34 9.19 1.04 2.32
CA PHE A 34 8.11 0.16 1.86
C PHE A 34 8.29 -0.20 0.39
N LEU A 35 8.27 -1.50 0.07
CA LEU A 35 8.30 -1.97 -1.32
C LEU A 35 6.88 -2.11 -1.87
N CYS A 36 6.52 -1.22 -2.79
CA CYS A 36 5.26 -1.26 -3.53
C CYS A 36 5.34 -2.29 -4.67
N ILE A 37 4.68 -3.43 -4.49
CA ILE A 37 4.59 -4.51 -5.48
C ILE A 37 3.31 -4.32 -6.31
N PRO A 38 3.39 -4.24 -7.66
CA PRO A 38 2.20 -4.16 -8.52
C PRO A 38 1.22 -5.33 -8.33
N PRO A 39 -0.08 -5.13 -8.60
CA PRO A 39 -0.70 -3.93 -9.16
C PRO A 39 -1.26 -2.94 -8.12
N LEU A 40 -0.96 -1.65 -8.28
CA LEU A 40 -1.40 -0.59 -7.36
C LEU A 40 -2.86 -0.13 -7.52
N TYR A 41 -3.56 -0.59 -8.56
CA TYR A 41 -5.01 -0.35 -8.69
C TYR A 41 -5.84 -1.21 -7.74
N HIS A 42 -5.24 -2.22 -7.12
CA HIS A 42 -5.91 -3.09 -6.16
C HIS A 42 -5.86 -2.47 -4.76
N THR A 43 -7.00 -2.45 -4.08
CA THR A 43 -7.15 -1.83 -2.75
C THR A 43 -6.11 -2.33 -1.75
N GLY A 44 -5.81 -3.64 -1.74
CA GLY A 44 -4.80 -4.21 -0.84
C GLY A 44 -3.39 -3.66 -1.07
N ALA A 45 -2.93 -3.62 -2.33
CA ALA A 45 -1.59 -3.11 -2.65
C ALA A 45 -1.45 -1.62 -2.34
N LYS A 46 -2.53 -0.85 -2.57
CA LYS A 46 -2.58 0.58 -2.25
C LYS A 46 -2.60 0.83 -0.75
N MET A 47 -3.46 0.14 0.00
CA MET A 47 -3.67 0.42 1.42
C MET A 47 -2.51 -0.05 2.29
N HIS A 48 -1.81 -1.14 1.96
CA HIS A 48 -0.65 -1.57 2.79
C HIS A 48 0.48 -0.53 2.85
N TRP A 49 0.66 0.27 1.81
CA TRP A 49 1.61 1.39 1.80
C TRP A 49 1.12 2.54 2.71
N PHE A 50 -0.16 2.68 3.04
CA PHE A 50 -0.69 3.88 3.68
C PHE A 50 -0.09 4.23 5.06
N GLY A 51 0.42 3.24 5.80
CA GLY A 51 1.20 3.52 7.02
C GLY A 51 2.49 4.29 6.72
N SER A 52 3.20 3.92 5.65
CA SER A 52 4.37 4.63 5.13
C SER A 52 4.02 6.00 4.54
N LEU A 53 2.84 6.15 3.93
CA LEU A 53 2.35 7.46 3.49
C LEU A 53 2.17 8.43 4.69
N LEU A 54 1.63 7.94 5.81
CA LEU A 54 1.37 8.76 7.00
C LEU A 54 2.63 9.05 7.83
N SER A 55 3.53 8.08 7.96
CA SER A 55 4.84 8.27 8.62
C SER A 55 5.84 9.08 7.77
N GLY A 56 5.50 9.35 6.50
CA GLY A 56 6.36 10.04 5.56
C GLY A 56 7.62 9.25 5.22
N SER A 57 7.53 7.91 5.25
CA SER A 57 8.65 7.02 4.99
C SER A 57 8.82 6.75 3.49
N ARG A 58 9.96 6.17 3.10
CA ARG A 58 10.28 5.97 1.68
C ARG A 58 9.42 4.85 1.11
N ALA A 59 8.89 5.05 -0.11
CA ALA A 59 8.24 3.99 -0.89
C ALA A 59 9.01 3.73 -2.19
N VAL A 60 9.23 2.45 -2.51
CA VAL A 60 9.93 2.00 -3.73
C VAL A 60 8.96 1.22 -4.61
N LEU A 61 8.75 1.65 -5.86
CA LEU A 61 7.88 0.95 -6.79
C LEU A 61 8.65 -0.14 -7.56
N LEU A 62 8.22 -1.39 -7.44
CA LEU A 62 8.74 -2.49 -8.24
C LEU A 62 8.16 -2.39 -9.67
N ARG A 63 9.02 -2.44 -10.69
CA ARG A 63 8.63 -2.26 -12.11
C ARG A 63 7.98 -3.50 -12.75
N GLY A 64 7.65 -4.51 -11.94
CA GLY A 64 6.87 -5.70 -12.31
C GLY A 64 6.94 -6.75 -11.19
N VAL A 65 6.75 -8.03 -11.49
CA VAL A 65 6.50 -9.06 -10.46
C VAL A 65 7.44 -10.26 -10.53
N LYS A 66 8.58 -10.14 -11.23
CA LYS A 66 9.58 -11.20 -11.25
C LYS A 66 10.24 -11.34 -9.87
N PRO A 67 10.19 -12.53 -9.22
CA PRO A 67 10.70 -12.71 -7.87
C PRO A 67 12.16 -12.32 -7.70
N GLU A 68 12.97 -12.51 -8.75
CA GLU A 68 14.42 -12.22 -8.71
C GLU A 68 14.69 -10.74 -8.42
N TRP A 69 13.79 -9.84 -8.86
CA TRP A 69 13.93 -8.40 -8.66
C TRP A 69 13.72 -7.96 -7.21
N VAL A 70 13.14 -8.81 -6.35
CA VAL A 70 12.91 -8.48 -4.94
C VAL A 70 14.19 -8.67 -4.11
N LEU A 71 15.02 -9.65 -4.49
CA LEU A 71 16.21 -10.06 -3.72
C LEU A 71 17.52 -9.59 -4.35
N GLN A 72 17.50 -9.09 -5.58
CA GLN A 72 18.68 -8.51 -6.22
C GLN A 72 19.10 -7.21 -5.52
N THR A 73 20.33 -7.20 -5.02
CA THR A 73 20.99 -6.06 -4.37
C THR A 73 21.91 -5.33 -5.34
#